data_AF-A0A1S3UDR3-F1
#
_entry.id   AF-A0A1S3UDR3-F1
#
_cell.length_a   1.000
_cell.length_b   1.000
_cell.length_c   1.000
_cell.angle_alpha   90.00
_cell.angle_beta   90.00
_cell.angle_gamma   90.00
#
_symmetry.space_group_name_H-M   'P 1'
#
loop_
_entity.id
_entity.type
_entity.pdbx_description
1 polymer ?
#
loop_
_entity_poly.entity_id
_entity_poly.type
_entity_poly.pdbx_seq_one_letter_code
_entity_poly.pdbx_strand_id
1 'polypeptide(L)'
;MNVEGEQKAETKGWRKGLKKVRNWLAHKDNDNWLKDIRGNLSLVATVIATITFQSALNPPGGIRPPQENGEVACQGLIPCPGESVLAYTMAEAYTRFLICNTICFISSSAVCLWLVSGLPLNNRFFNWLLSIGMCVTISSLALAYMYGAQMVTPQPVWTTSTSMFVIVIFVWLALLGLVVVVHTLRLFVWILAKLIGKPKQ
;
A
#
# COMPACT_ATOMS: atom_id res chain seq x y z
N MET A 1 -39.99 15.45 -35.60
CA MET A 1 -38.76 15.71 -34.82
C MET A 1 -37.74 14.65 -35.19
N ASN A 2 -36.57 15.03 -35.69
CA ASN A 2 -35.60 14.12 -36.29
C ASN A 2 -34.64 13.56 -35.24
N VAL A 3 -35.09 12.48 -34.56
CA VAL A 3 -34.40 11.87 -33.41
C VAL A 3 -33.02 11.31 -33.76
N GLU A 4 -32.80 10.84 -35.00
CA GLU A 4 -31.50 10.34 -35.46
C GLU A 4 -30.45 11.45 -35.63
N GLY A 5 -30.87 12.68 -35.95
CA GLY A 5 -29.97 13.82 -36.12
C GLY A 5 -29.33 14.26 -34.81
N GLU A 6 -30.09 14.24 -33.72
CA GLU A 6 -29.62 14.63 -32.39
C GLU A 6 -28.67 13.59 -31.78
N GLN A 7 -28.98 12.29 -31.87
CA GLN A 7 -28.08 11.22 -31.40
C GLN A 7 -26.72 11.23 -32.12
N LYS A 8 -26.72 11.50 -33.43
CA LYS A 8 -25.49 11.57 -34.23
C LYS A 8 -24.68 12.83 -33.94
N ALA A 9 -25.32 13.93 -33.52
CA ALA A 9 -24.66 15.14 -33.06
C ALA A 9 -24.04 14.95 -31.66
N GLU A 10 -24.75 14.30 -30.74
CA GLU A 10 -24.28 14.06 -29.36
C GLU A 10 -23.06 13.14 -29.33
N THR A 11 -23.10 12.03 -30.07
CA THR A 11 -21.97 11.09 -30.20
C THR A 11 -20.73 11.69 -30.86
N LYS A 12 -20.90 12.75 -31.67
CA LYS A 12 -19.80 13.50 -32.29
C LYS A 12 -19.22 14.55 -31.33
N GLY A 13 -20.08 15.17 -30.52
CA GLY A 13 -19.71 16.08 -29.44
C GLY A 13 -18.91 15.38 -28.34
N TRP A 14 -19.39 14.22 -27.87
CA TRP A 14 -18.70 13.40 -26.87
C TRP A 14 -17.32 12.95 -27.36
N ARG A 15 -17.22 12.48 -28.61
CA ARG A 15 -15.92 12.09 -29.21
C ARG A 15 -14.94 13.27 -29.31
N LYS A 16 -15.42 14.48 -29.58
CA LYS A 16 -14.61 15.70 -29.55
C LYS A 16 -14.16 16.04 -28.13
N GLY A 17 -15.04 15.94 -27.14
CA GLY A 17 -14.72 16.12 -25.71
C GLY A 17 -13.66 15.14 -25.24
N LEU A 18 -13.84 13.84 -25.51
CA LEU A 18 -12.85 12.79 -25.21
C LEU A 18 -11.52 13.03 -25.91
N LYS A 19 -11.51 13.46 -27.19
CA LYS A 19 -10.27 13.80 -27.89
C LYS A 19 -9.57 15.01 -27.27
N LYS A 20 -10.33 16.02 -26.83
CA LYS A 20 -9.78 17.23 -26.20
C LYS A 20 -9.18 16.90 -24.83
N VAL A 21 -9.87 16.10 -24.02
CA VAL A 21 -9.35 15.58 -22.74
C VAL A 21 -8.12 14.70 -22.97
N ARG A 22 -8.15 13.81 -23.97
CA ARG A 22 -7.01 12.96 -24.35
C ARG A 22 -5.80 13.77 -24.81
N ASN A 23 -5.99 14.77 -25.67
CA ASN A 23 -4.91 15.64 -26.13
C ASN A 23 -4.39 16.53 -25.02
N TRP A 24 -5.25 17.03 -24.13
CA TRP A 24 -4.85 17.80 -22.95
C TRP A 24 -4.03 16.95 -21.97
N LEU A 25 -4.40 15.68 -21.77
CA LEU A 25 -3.62 14.70 -21.01
C LEU A 25 -2.30 14.30 -21.71
N ALA A 26 -2.27 14.29 -23.04
CA ALA A 26 -1.08 13.93 -23.81
C ALA A 26 -0.06 15.09 -23.94
N HIS A 27 -0.50 16.34 -23.77
CA HIS A 27 0.36 17.52 -23.96
C HIS A 27 1.07 18.01 -22.69
N LYS A 28 0.72 17.46 -21.52
CA LYS A 28 1.35 17.78 -20.25
C LYS A 28 2.56 16.87 -20.03
N ASP A 29 3.70 17.29 -20.58
CA ASP A 29 5.07 16.86 -20.24
C ASP A 29 5.17 15.55 -19.43
N ASN A 30 4.86 14.43 -20.10
CA ASN A 30 4.57 13.15 -19.45
C ASN A 30 5.83 12.55 -18.82
N ASP A 31 7.01 12.81 -19.41
CA ASP A 31 8.27 12.24 -18.93
C ASP A 31 8.79 12.93 -17.67
N ASN A 32 8.69 14.27 -17.57
CA ASN A 32 9.08 14.98 -16.35
C ASN A 32 8.11 14.67 -15.20
N TRP A 33 6.80 14.66 -15.47
CA TRP A 33 5.79 14.29 -14.48
C TRP A 33 5.95 12.84 -13.97
N LEU A 34 6.24 11.88 -14.87
CA LEU A 34 6.50 10.48 -14.48
C LEU A 34 7.79 10.34 -13.66
N LYS A 35 8.85 11.11 -13.99
CA LYS A 35 10.09 11.15 -13.21
C LYS A 35 9.85 11.71 -11.80
N ASP A 36 9.09 12.79 -11.67
CA ASP A 36 8.77 13.39 -10.38
C ASP A 36 7.95 12.45 -9.50
N ILE A 37 6.93 11.79 -10.08
CA ILE A 37 6.13 10.80 -9.36
C ILE A 37 6.97 9.61 -8.92
N ARG A 38 7.86 9.12 -9.78
CA ARG A 38 8.79 8.03 -9.47
C ARG A 38 9.71 8.41 -8.30
N GLY A 39 10.27 9.61 -8.31
CA GLY A 39 11.10 10.14 -7.23
C GLY A 39 10.34 10.22 -5.91
N ASN A 40 9.13 10.81 -5.94
CA ASN A 40 8.29 10.95 -4.76
C ASN A 40 7.84 9.59 -4.19
N LEU A 41 7.42 8.65 -5.05
CA LEU A 41 7.05 7.29 -4.63
C LEU A 41 8.22 6.54 -4.02
N SER A 42 9.43 6.70 -4.58
CA SER A 42 10.63 6.06 -4.05
C SER A 42 10.97 6.63 -2.68
N LEU A 43 10.82 7.94 -2.49
CA LEU A 43 11.03 8.58 -1.20
C LEU A 43 10.02 8.07 -0.16
N VAL A 44 8.73 8.02 -0.50
CA VAL A 44 7.68 7.49 0.39
C VAL A 44 7.95 6.03 0.74
N ALA A 45 8.30 5.20 -0.23
CA ALA A 45 8.60 3.79 0.01
C ALA A 45 9.83 3.61 0.93
N THR A 46 10.89 4.40 0.75
CA THR A 46 12.07 4.39 1.63
C THR A 46 11.71 4.83 3.04
N VAL A 47 10.85 5.85 3.19
CA VAL A 47 10.36 6.29 4.52
C VAL A 47 9.57 5.18 5.19
N ILE A 48 8.67 4.49 4.48
CA ILE A 48 7.90 3.37 5.02
C ILE A 48 8.82 2.21 5.44
N ALA A 49 9.81 1.86 4.60
CA ALA A 49 10.81 0.85 4.92
C ALA A 49 11.61 1.23 6.19
N THR A 50 11.97 2.50 6.32
CA THR A 50 12.68 3.00 7.51
C THR A 50 11.82 2.92 8.78
N ILE A 51 10.56 3.34 8.70
CA ILE A 51 9.63 3.31 9.85
C ILE A 51 9.37 1.87 10.30
N THR A 52 9.14 0.96 9.34
CA THR A 52 8.91 -0.47 9.63
C THR A 52 10.14 -1.11 10.27
N PHE A 53 11.33 -0.91 9.68
CA PHE A 53 12.60 -1.35 10.25
C PHE A 53 12.80 -0.84 11.69
N GLN A 54 12.58 0.46 11.93
CA GLN A 54 12.72 1.06 13.25
C GLN A 54 11.73 0.46 14.26
N SER A 55 10.48 0.25 13.87
CA SER A 55 9.44 -0.31 14.74
C SER A 55 9.61 -1.80 15.03
N ALA A 56 10.32 -2.54 14.18
CA ALA A 56 10.65 -3.94 14.43
C ALA A 56 11.81 -4.08 15.42
N LEU A 57 12.85 -3.22 15.29
CA LEU A 57 14.00 -3.22 16.20
C LEU A 57 13.72 -2.52 17.53
N ASN A 58 12.79 -1.57 17.54
CA ASN A 58 12.29 -0.90 18.74
C ASN A 58 10.79 -1.22 18.85
N PRO A 59 10.45 -2.44 19.29
CA PRO A 59 9.07 -2.89 19.30
C PRO A 59 8.19 -2.01 20.18
N PRO A 60 6.88 -1.91 19.88
CA PRO A 60 5.92 -1.29 20.77
C PRO A 60 6.03 -1.91 22.18
N GLY A 61 5.97 -1.08 23.22
CA GLY A 61 6.15 -1.50 24.62
C GLY A 61 7.60 -1.75 25.03
N GLY A 62 8.56 -1.59 24.10
CA GLY A 62 9.98 -1.64 24.38
C GLY A 62 10.53 -3.05 24.61
N ILE A 63 11.82 -3.07 24.89
CA ILE A 63 12.57 -4.26 25.25
C ILE A 63 12.88 -4.25 26.74
N ARG A 64 12.98 -5.43 27.36
CA ARG A 64 13.42 -5.52 28.75
C ARG A 64 14.88 -5.07 28.87
N PRO A 65 15.22 -4.09 29.72
CA PRO A 65 16.61 -3.71 29.94
C PRO A 65 17.38 -4.78 30.74
N PRO A 66 18.71 -4.85 30.62
CA PRO A 66 19.55 -5.68 31.48
C PRO A 66 19.49 -5.20 32.94
N GLN A 67 19.69 -6.11 33.89
CA GLN A 67 19.84 -5.76 35.30
C GLN A 67 21.25 -5.18 35.57
N GLU A 68 21.36 -4.22 36.49
CA GLU A 68 22.62 -3.53 36.82
C GLU A 68 23.70 -4.46 37.39
N ASN A 69 23.30 -5.57 38.01
CA ASN A 69 24.20 -6.58 38.57
C ASN A 69 24.82 -7.53 37.51
N GLY A 70 24.44 -7.40 36.24
CA GLY A 70 24.96 -8.23 35.14
C GLY A 70 24.39 -9.65 35.09
N GLU A 71 23.43 -9.99 35.97
CA GLU A 71 22.79 -11.30 35.97
C GLU A 71 21.71 -11.39 34.88
N VAL A 72 21.85 -12.38 33.99
CA VAL A 72 20.86 -12.67 32.95
C VAL A 72 19.84 -13.67 33.50
N ALA A 73 18.82 -13.16 34.19
CA ALA A 73 17.71 -13.97 34.68
C ALA A 73 16.61 -14.10 33.61
N CYS A 74 16.66 -15.19 32.84
CA CYS A 74 15.58 -15.64 31.96
C CYS A 74 14.71 -16.64 32.72
N GLN A 75 13.68 -16.14 33.41
CA GLN A 75 12.68 -17.00 34.05
C GLN A 75 11.47 -17.09 33.14
N GLY A 76 10.94 -18.29 32.90
CA GLY A 76 9.97 -18.56 31.82
C GLY A 76 8.89 -17.50 31.61
N LEU A 77 8.28 -16.98 32.67
CA LEU A 77 7.22 -15.95 32.61
C LEU A 77 7.70 -14.50 32.38
N ILE A 78 9.00 -14.27 32.26
CA ILE A 78 9.64 -12.96 32.19
C ILE A 78 10.54 -12.96 30.94
N PRO A 79 10.34 -12.02 29.99
CA PRO A 79 11.19 -11.92 28.80
C PRO A 79 12.66 -11.74 29.20
N CYS A 80 13.61 -12.30 28.46
CA CYS A 80 15.04 -12.07 28.71
C CYS A 80 15.40 -10.58 28.43
N PRO A 81 16.48 -10.06 29.02
CA PRO A 81 17.03 -8.76 28.61
C PRO A 81 17.24 -8.71 27.09
N GLY A 82 16.76 -7.64 26.45
CA GLY A 82 16.77 -7.48 24.99
C GLY A 82 15.53 -7.99 24.27
N GLU A 83 14.67 -8.79 24.92
CA GLU A 83 13.42 -9.26 24.33
C GLU A 83 12.27 -8.27 24.54
N SER A 84 11.31 -8.28 23.61
CA SER A 84 10.12 -7.42 23.69
C SER A 84 9.20 -7.83 24.84
N VAL A 85 8.76 -6.86 25.63
CA VAL A 85 7.80 -7.09 26.72
C VAL A 85 6.41 -7.47 26.19
N LEU A 86 5.99 -6.87 25.07
CA LEU A 86 4.69 -7.16 24.45
C LEU A 86 4.66 -8.51 23.73
N ALA A 87 5.81 -9.05 23.32
CA ALA A 87 5.88 -10.43 22.80
C ALA A 87 5.45 -11.46 23.86
N TYR A 88 5.69 -11.19 25.14
CA TYR A 88 5.33 -12.10 26.23
C TYR A 88 3.91 -11.85 26.76
N THR A 89 3.54 -10.58 26.94
CA THR A 89 2.24 -10.20 27.53
C THR A 89 1.08 -10.23 26.53
N MET A 90 1.33 -9.98 25.25
CA MET A 90 0.32 -9.91 24.18
C MET A 90 0.80 -10.64 22.91
N ALA A 91 1.28 -11.88 23.07
CA ALA A 91 1.95 -12.66 22.03
C ALA A 91 1.18 -12.70 20.69
N GLU A 92 -0.13 -12.95 20.70
CA GLU A 92 -0.93 -13.04 19.46
C GLU A 92 -0.95 -11.73 18.67
N ALA A 93 -1.22 -10.61 19.35
CA ALA A 93 -1.23 -9.29 18.71
C ALA A 93 0.17 -8.90 18.22
N TYR A 94 1.20 -9.25 19.00
CA TYR A 94 2.60 -9.01 18.64
C TYR A 94 3.04 -9.79 17.40
N THR A 95 2.67 -11.07 17.31
CA THR A 95 2.94 -11.89 16.12
C THR A 95 2.25 -11.30 14.88
N ARG A 96 0.97 -10.90 14.98
CA ARG A 96 0.26 -10.28 13.87
C ARG A 96 0.88 -8.95 13.45
N PHE A 97 1.27 -8.13 14.42
CA PHE A 97 2.02 -6.90 14.20
C PHE A 97 3.30 -7.17 13.40
N LEU A 98 4.16 -8.09 13.86
CA LEU A 98 5.44 -8.39 13.20
C LEU A 98 5.25 -8.94 11.78
N ILE A 99 4.25 -9.79 11.55
CA ILE A 99 3.94 -10.30 10.21
C ILE A 99 3.56 -9.15 9.28
N CYS A 100 2.61 -8.30 9.68
CA CYS A 100 2.18 -7.16 8.87
C CYS A 100 3.33 -6.17 8.64
N ASN A 101 4.12 -5.89 9.67
CA ASN A 101 5.27 -5.00 9.59
C ASN A 101 6.33 -5.52 8.61
N THR A 102 6.64 -6.82 8.68
CA THR A 102 7.63 -7.46 7.81
C THR A 102 7.16 -7.49 6.36
N ILE A 103 5.89 -7.79 6.11
CA ILE A 103 5.29 -7.70 4.76
C ILE A 103 5.43 -6.27 4.23
N CYS A 104 5.15 -5.27 5.07
CA CYS A 104 5.28 -3.87 4.71
C CYS A 104 6.73 -3.48 4.38
N PHE A 105 7.69 -3.91 5.19
CA PHE A 105 9.11 -3.66 4.99
C PHE A 105 9.63 -4.27 3.68
N ILE A 106 9.32 -5.54 3.43
CA ILE A 106 9.75 -6.24 2.21
C ILE A 106 9.07 -5.64 0.98
N SER A 107 7.77 -5.38 1.05
CA SER A 107 7.01 -4.79 -0.05
C SER A 107 7.48 -3.37 -0.39
N SER A 108 7.73 -2.52 0.60
CA SER A 108 8.28 -1.17 0.40
C SER A 108 9.69 -1.23 -0.18
N SER A 109 10.55 -2.12 0.33
CA SER A 109 11.91 -2.31 -0.19
C SER A 109 11.89 -2.79 -1.65
N ALA A 110 11.00 -3.72 -2.00
CA ALA A 110 10.81 -4.18 -3.37
C ALA A 110 10.36 -3.05 -4.30
N VAL A 111 9.42 -2.19 -3.83
CA VAL A 111 9.00 -1.00 -4.57
C VAL A 111 10.16 -0.01 -4.75
N CYS A 112 10.97 0.24 -3.73
CA CYS A 112 12.16 1.08 -3.84
C CYS A 112 13.14 0.55 -4.88
N LEU A 113 13.50 -0.73 -4.81
CA LEU A 113 14.41 -1.36 -5.77
C LEU A 113 13.85 -1.23 -7.19
N TRP A 114 12.57 -1.53 -7.39
CA TRP A 114 11.91 -1.38 -8.69
C TRP A 114 11.98 0.06 -9.22
N LEU A 115 11.71 1.04 -8.36
CA LEU A 115 11.77 2.46 -8.69
C LEU A 115 13.21 2.96 -8.87
N VAL A 116 14.22 2.34 -8.28
CA VAL A 116 15.63 2.72 -8.47
C VAL A 116 16.22 2.05 -9.73
N SER A 117 15.82 0.83 -10.07
CA SER A 117 16.37 0.03 -11.18
C SER A 117 16.17 0.58 -12.60
N GLY A 118 15.68 1.81 -12.77
CA GLY A 118 15.52 2.43 -14.09
C GLY A 118 14.45 1.79 -14.98
N LEU A 119 13.81 0.69 -14.57
CA LEU A 119 12.92 -0.10 -15.43
C LEU A 119 11.85 0.78 -16.09
N PRO A 120 11.62 0.65 -17.41
CA PRO A 120 10.72 1.52 -18.14
C PRO A 120 9.28 1.31 -17.65
N LEU A 121 8.75 2.31 -16.93
CA LEU A 121 7.33 2.45 -16.55
C LEU A 121 6.41 2.61 -17.76
N ASN A 122 6.95 2.57 -18.98
CA ASN A 122 6.15 2.64 -20.21
C ASN A 122 5.28 1.38 -20.40
N ASN A 123 5.67 0.25 -19.78
CA ASN A 123 4.89 -0.98 -19.86
C ASN A 123 3.77 -0.99 -18.83
N ARG A 124 2.52 -1.04 -19.32
CA ARG A 124 1.29 -1.06 -18.51
C ARG A 124 1.26 -2.17 -17.46
N PHE A 125 1.92 -3.30 -17.73
CA PHE A 125 2.09 -4.40 -16.77
C PHE A 125 2.99 -4.03 -15.58
N PHE A 126 4.12 -3.36 -15.83
CA PHE A 126 5.06 -2.95 -14.78
C PHE A 126 4.43 -1.90 -13.86
N ASN A 127 3.67 -0.95 -14.42
CA ASN A 127 2.90 0.02 -13.61
C ASN A 127 1.80 -0.64 -12.79
N TRP A 128 1.16 -1.67 -13.34
CA TRP A 128 0.15 -2.44 -12.60
C TRP A 128 0.78 -3.19 -11.42
N LEU A 129 1.93 -3.85 -11.63
CA LEU A 129 2.63 -4.54 -10.55
C LEU A 129 3.14 -3.58 -9.47
N LEU A 130 3.70 -2.43 -9.87
CA LEU A 130 4.10 -1.36 -8.94
C LEU A 130 2.91 -0.87 -8.11
N SER A 131 1.75 -0.68 -8.74
CA SER A 131 0.52 -0.27 -8.06
C SER A 131 0.06 -1.32 -7.05
N ILE A 132 0.12 -2.61 -7.38
CA ILE A 132 -0.17 -3.69 -6.42
C ILE A 132 0.81 -3.67 -5.26
N GLY A 133 2.12 -3.55 -5.55
CA GLY A 133 3.16 -3.46 -4.53
C GLY A 133 2.87 -2.32 -3.55
N MET A 134 2.51 -1.14 -4.05
CA MET A 134 2.13 -0.02 -3.18
C MET A 134 0.84 -0.27 -2.39
N CYS A 135 -0.18 -0.90 -2.98
CA CYS A 135 -1.39 -1.27 -2.24
C CYS A 135 -1.07 -2.23 -1.09
N VAL A 136 -0.24 -3.25 -1.34
CA VAL A 136 0.21 -4.20 -0.32
C VAL A 136 1.00 -3.49 0.77
N THR A 137 1.95 -2.63 0.40
CA THR A 137 2.75 -1.84 1.34
C THR A 137 1.88 -0.99 2.27
N ILE A 138 0.95 -0.19 1.73
CA ILE A 138 0.14 0.72 2.55
C ILE A 138 -0.87 -0.06 3.41
N SER A 139 -1.43 -1.14 2.87
CA SER A 139 -2.39 -1.97 3.63
C SER A 139 -1.73 -2.70 4.80
N SER A 140 -0.56 -3.29 4.55
CA SER A 140 0.21 -3.94 5.61
C SER A 140 0.71 -2.94 6.65
N LEU A 141 1.06 -1.71 6.25
CA LEU A 141 1.38 -0.61 7.17
C LEU A 141 0.19 -0.25 8.07
N ALA A 142 -1.01 -0.11 7.49
CA ALA A 142 -2.22 0.22 8.23
C ALA A 142 -2.59 -0.88 9.24
N LEU A 143 -2.47 -2.15 8.85
CA LEU A 143 -2.69 -3.28 9.76
C LEU A 143 -1.64 -3.33 10.88
N ALA A 144 -0.36 -3.11 10.55
CA ALA A 144 0.70 -3.02 11.55
C ALA A 144 0.44 -1.87 12.55
N TYR A 145 -0.01 -0.71 12.07
CA TYR A 145 -0.42 0.39 12.94
C TYR A 145 -1.56 -0.01 13.87
N MET A 146 -2.61 -0.67 13.37
CA MET A 146 -3.72 -1.09 14.20
C MET A 146 -3.29 -2.07 15.31
N TYR A 147 -2.54 -3.13 14.97
CA TYR A 147 -2.06 -4.08 15.97
C TYR A 147 -1.08 -3.44 16.96
N GLY A 148 -0.21 -2.54 16.49
CA GLY A 148 0.66 -1.75 17.35
C GLY A 148 -0.13 -0.88 18.33
N ALA A 149 -1.15 -0.17 17.85
CA ALA A 149 -2.03 0.65 18.68
C ALA A 149 -2.80 -0.19 19.69
N GLN A 150 -3.28 -1.38 19.31
CA GLN A 150 -3.92 -2.33 20.21
C GLN A 150 -3.02 -2.71 21.38
N MET A 151 -1.75 -3.00 21.12
CA MET A 151 -0.83 -3.46 22.17
C MET A 151 -0.40 -2.35 23.13
N VAL A 152 -0.32 -1.11 22.65
CA VAL A 152 0.13 0.05 23.46
C VAL A 152 -1.03 0.72 24.21
N THR A 153 -2.27 0.55 23.75
CA THR A 153 -3.45 1.23 24.32
C THR A 153 -4.05 0.42 25.47
N PRO A 154 -4.26 1.01 26.66
CA PRO A 154 -4.94 0.34 27.77
C PRO A 154 -6.38 -0.06 27.42
N GLN A 155 -6.86 -1.18 27.99
CA GLN A 155 -8.19 -1.77 27.71
C GLN A 155 -9.38 -0.79 27.80
N PRO A 156 -9.49 0.12 28.80
CA PRO A 156 -10.60 1.06 28.87
C PRO A 156 -10.67 2.01 27.66
N VAL A 157 -9.51 2.41 27.12
CA VAL A 157 -9.42 3.28 25.95
C VAL A 157 -9.60 2.47 24.66
N TRP A 158 -9.06 1.25 24.61
CA TRP A 158 -9.16 0.37 23.45
C TRP A 158 -10.62 -0.03 23.15
N THR A 159 -11.38 -0.43 24.17
CA THR A 159 -12.79 -0.83 24.02
C THR A 159 -13.64 0.27 23.39
N THR A 160 -13.43 1.51 23.83
CA THR A 160 -14.11 2.69 23.26
C THR A 160 -13.64 2.98 21.83
N SER A 161 -12.36 2.75 21.53
CA SER A 161 -11.75 3.07 20.23
C SER A 161 -11.90 1.97 19.17
N THR A 162 -12.26 0.75 19.56
CA THR A 162 -12.32 -0.44 18.67
C THR A 162 -13.29 -0.21 17.51
N SER A 163 -14.46 0.40 17.78
CA SER A 163 -15.44 0.73 16.74
C SER A 163 -14.87 1.67 15.67
N MET A 164 -13.98 2.60 16.05
CA MET A 164 -13.33 3.50 15.08
C MET A 164 -12.37 2.74 14.17
N PHE A 165 -11.52 1.86 14.73
CA PHE A 165 -10.59 1.05 13.93
C PHE A 165 -11.31 0.14 12.94
N VAL A 166 -12.44 -0.47 13.35
CA VAL A 166 -13.27 -1.30 12.48
C VAL A 166 -13.80 -0.51 11.29
N ILE A 167 -14.35 0.69 11.53
CA ILE A 167 -14.86 1.57 10.46
C ILE A 167 -13.74 1.96 9.49
N VAL A 168 -12.57 2.34 10.02
CA VAL A 168 -11.40 2.72 9.20
C VAL A 168 -10.96 1.56 8.30
N ILE A 169 -10.97 0.32 8.81
CA ILE A 169 -10.67 -0.87 8.00
C ILE A 169 -11.68 -1.07 6.89
N PHE A 170 -12.98 -0.95 7.18
CA PHE A 170 -14.01 -1.11 6.14
C PHE A 170 -13.85 -0.07 5.02
N VAL A 171 -13.60 1.19 5.38
CA VAL A 171 -13.33 2.26 4.41
C VAL A 171 -12.07 1.93 3.60
N TRP A 172 -11.00 1.48 4.25
CA TRP A 172 -9.75 1.10 3.59
C TRP A 172 -9.95 -0.05 2.61
N LEU A 173 -10.66 -1.11 3.01
CA LEU A 173 -10.99 -2.25 2.15
C LEU A 173 -11.84 -1.84 0.94
N ALA A 174 -12.81 -0.95 1.13
CA ALA A 174 -13.61 -0.42 0.02
C ALA A 174 -12.76 0.37 -0.98
N LEU A 175 -11.84 1.20 -0.50
CA LEU A 175 -10.90 1.95 -1.35
C LEU A 175 -9.97 1.01 -2.12
N LEU A 176 -9.38 0.00 -1.46
CA LEU A 176 -8.56 -1.01 -2.13
C LEU A 176 -9.34 -1.77 -3.18
N GLY A 177 -10.57 -2.18 -2.86
CA GLY A 177 -11.48 -2.85 -3.79
C GLY A 177 -11.69 -2.01 -5.04
N LEU A 178 -11.99 -0.71 -4.89
CA LEU A 178 -12.16 0.20 -6.01
C LEU A 178 -10.87 0.33 -6.85
N VAL A 179 -9.71 0.49 -6.22
CA VAL A 179 -8.42 0.58 -6.91
C VAL A 179 -8.16 -0.70 -7.71
N VAL A 180 -8.29 -1.86 -7.09
CA VAL A 180 -8.09 -3.17 -7.75
C VAL A 180 -9.06 -3.33 -8.92
N VAL A 181 -10.34 -2.98 -8.76
CA VAL A 181 -11.34 -3.04 -9.84
C VAL A 181 -10.94 -2.12 -11.00
N VAL A 182 -10.56 -0.87 -10.75
CA VAL A 182 -10.14 0.06 -11.82
C VAL A 182 -8.89 -0.44 -12.54
N HIS A 183 -7.90 -0.95 -11.80
CA HIS A 183 -6.65 -1.47 -12.37
C HIS A 183 -6.84 -2.76 -13.16
N THR A 184 -7.67 -3.69 -12.67
CA THR A 184 -8.02 -4.94 -13.38
C THR A 184 -8.84 -4.68 -14.63
N LEU A 185 -9.86 -3.81 -14.58
CA LEU A 185 -10.64 -3.39 -15.75
C LEU A 185 -9.74 -2.75 -16.82
N ARG A 186 -8.83 -1.86 -16.41
CA ARG A 186 -7.87 -1.22 -17.33
C ARG A 186 -6.95 -2.21 -18.02
N LEU A 187 -6.51 -3.26 -17.32
CA LEU A 187 -5.72 -4.33 -17.92
C LEU A 187 -6.56 -5.22 -18.84
N PHE A 188 -7.75 -5.62 -18.40
CA PHE A 188 -8.64 -6.49 -19.14
C PHE A 188 -9.04 -5.87 -20.50
N VAL A 189 -9.44 -4.59 -20.51
CA VAL A 189 -9.74 -3.85 -21.74
C VAL A 189 -8.52 -3.80 -22.67
N TRP A 190 -7.31 -3.65 -22.13
CA TRP A 190 -6.09 -3.65 -22.93
C TRP A 190 -5.79 -5.03 -23.52
N ILE A 191 -5.95 -6.11 -22.75
CA ILE A 191 -5.77 -7.49 -23.24
C ILE A 191 -6.78 -7.79 -24.35
N LEU A 192 -8.06 -7.47 -24.14
CA LEU A 192 -9.10 -7.67 -25.15
C LEU A 192 -8.81 -6.88 -26.43
N ALA A 193 -8.43 -5.60 -26.32
CA ALA A 193 -8.07 -4.80 -27.48
C ALA A 193 -6.88 -5.39 -28.24
N LYS A 194 -5.90 -5.97 -27.53
CA LYS A 194 -4.74 -6.64 -28.14
C LYS A 194 -5.09 -7.97 -28.80
N LEU A 195 -6.05 -8.72 -28.24
CA LEU A 195 -6.54 -9.98 -28.81
C LEU A 195 -7.39 -9.75 -30.06
N ILE A 196 -8.27 -8.74 -30.05
CA ILE A 196 -9.14 -8.38 -31.18
C ILE A 196 -8.34 -7.69 -32.31
N GLY A 197 -7.27 -6.97 -31.96
CA GLY A 197 -6.42 -6.24 -32.91
C GLY A 197 -5.36 -7.07 -33.63
N LYS A 198 -5.23 -8.38 -33.37
CA LYS A 198 -4.37 -9.26 -34.18
C LYS A 198 -5.18 -9.81 -35.35
N PRO A 199 -4.94 -9.37 -36.60
CA PRO A 199 -5.44 -10.13 -37.74
C PRO A 199 -4.83 -11.54 -37.69
N LYS A 200 -5.68 -12.56 -37.85
CA LYS A 200 -5.21 -13.93 -38.11
C LYS A 200 -4.42 -13.88 -39.42
N GLN A 201 -3.11 -14.08 -39.32
CA GLN A 201 -2.31 -14.58 -40.45
C GLN A 201 -2.52 -16.09 -40.54
#